data_AF-A0A957SBN2-F1
#
_entry.id   AF-A0A957SBN2-F1
#
_cell.length_a   1.000
_cell.length_b   1.000
_cell.length_c   1.000
_cell.angle_alpha   90.00
_cell.angle_beta   90.00
_cell.angle_gamma   90.00
#
_symmetry.space_group_name_H-M   'P 1'
#
loop_
_entity.id
_entity.type
_entity.pdbx_description
1 polymer ?
#
loop_
_entity_poly.entity_id
_entity_poly.type
_entity_poly.pdbx_seq_one_letter_code
_entity_poly.pdbx_strand_id
1 'polypeptide(L)'
;ARLYFLQLEAVVHVALAGFFTYLLVRRLTNNAWAALFSGATFAFSGYLTGYPPLQLAVLRTAIWLPLLLLLALNAVQSPGWRWWIGLGVGLAMALLAGQPQTFLHIGYTLAAWLLFLWLHTRTGRDQTADGNAGSARFVHVAVGAMLALVVMLGLSAAQLLPSLEFSRLSVRANVSYDFVSGGFPLRDTWQLLLPGIFTQYSPLYVGVIGLGLAVCALGV
;
A
#
# COMPACT_ATOMS: atom_id res chain seq x y z
N ALA A 1 -24.69 -1.28 -20.16
CA ALA A 1 -24.68 -2.12 -18.94
C ALA A 1 -23.27 -2.45 -18.43
N ARG A 2 -22.39 -3.10 -19.21
CA ARG A 2 -21.03 -3.50 -18.73
C ARG A 2 -20.15 -2.34 -18.23
N LEU A 3 -20.15 -1.20 -18.91
CA LEU A 3 -19.36 -0.02 -18.51
C LEU A 3 -19.82 0.58 -17.18
N TYR A 4 -21.12 0.51 -16.87
CA TYR A 4 -21.67 1.02 -15.62
C TYR A 4 -21.17 0.24 -14.41
N PHE A 5 -21.06 -1.09 -14.51
CA PHE A 5 -20.51 -1.92 -13.43
C PHE A 5 -19.03 -1.62 -13.15
N LEU A 6 -18.24 -1.34 -14.18
CA LEU A 6 -16.83 -0.95 -14.01
C LEU A 6 -16.69 0.43 -13.33
N GLN A 7 -17.57 1.37 -13.67
CA GLN A 7 -17.61 2.68 -13.01
C GLN A 7 -17.99 2.55 -11.54
N LEU A 8 -19.04 1.78 -11.23
CA LEU A 8 -19.45 1.51 -9.87
C LEU A 8 -18.34 0.84 -9.08
N GLU A 9 -17.67 -0.14 -9.68
CA GLU A 9 -16.53 -0.80 -9.09
C GLU A 9 -15.40 0.18 -8.76
N ALA A 10 -15.03 1.07 -9.69
CA ALA A 10 -14.00 2.08 -9.45
C ALA A 10 -14.37 3.00 -8.27
N VAL A 11 -15.64 3.44 -8.19
CA VAL A 11 -16.14 4.25 -7.08
C VAL A 11 -16.03 3.50 -5.74
N VAL A 12 -16.40 2.23 -5.71
CA VAL A 12 -16.28 1.39 -4.51
C VAL A 12 -14.82 1.26 -4.08
N HIS A 13 -13.89 1.06 -5.03
CA HIS A 13 -12.47 0.94 -4.71
C HIS A 13 -11.90 2.25 -4.16
N VAL A 14 -12.25 3.41 -4.73
CA VAL A 14 -11.83 4.71 -4.21
C VAL A 14 -12.36 4.93 -2.79
N ALA A 15 -13.62 4.57 -2.52
CA ALA A 15 -14.19 4.64 -1.18
C ALA A 15 -13.45 3.72 -0.19
N LEU A 16 -13.12 2.49 -0.59
CA LEU A 16 -12.34 1.53 0.21
C LEU A 16 -10.93 2.05 0.50
N ALA A 17 -10.25 2.64 -0.49
CA ALA A 17 -8.94 3.26 -0.28
C ALA A 17 -8.99 4.34 0.81
N GLY A 18 -9.98 5.24 0.74
CA GLY A 18 -10.17 6.26 1.77
C GLY A 18 -10.50 5.66 3.15
N PHE A 19 -11.37 4.65 3.19
CA PHE A 19 -11.75 3.97 4.43
C PHE A 19 -10.58 3.23 5.09
N PHE A 20 -9.76 2.50 4.32
CA PHE A 20 -8.60 1.81 4.88
C PHE A 20 -7.54 2.78 5.39
N THR A 21 -7.32 3.90 4.71
CA THR A 21 -6.45 4.98 5.20
C THR A 21 -7.00 5.62 6.47
N TYR A 22 -8.32 5.84 6.55
CA TYR A 22 -8.98 6.30 7.77
C TYR A 22 -8.70 5.34 8.94
N LEU A 23 -8.88 4.03 8.75
CA LEU A 23 -8.62 3.03 9.80
C LEU A 23 -7.15 3.04 10.26
N LEU A 24 -6.21 3.09 9.30
CA LEU A 24 -4.78 3.16 9.59
C LEU A 24 -4.42 4.40 10.42
N VAL A 25 -4.82 5.58 9.97
CA VAL A 25 -4.46 6.85 10.64
C VAL A 25 -5.19 7.00 11.97
N ARG A 26 -6.45 6.52 12.07
CA ARG A 26 -7.17 6.48 13.34
C ARG A 26 -6.43 5.61 14.35
N ARG A 27 -5.87 4.47 13.91
CA ARG A 27 -5.08 3.59 14.78
C ARG A 27 -3.74 4.22 15.19
N LEU A 28 -3.09 4.97 14.31
CA LEU A 28 -1.80 5.62 14.59
C LEU A 28 -1.91 6.86 15.48
N THR A 29 -2.92 7.70 15.26
CA THR A 29 -3.04 9.04 15.90
C THR A 29 -4.08 9.10 17.01
N ASN A 30 -4.97 8.11 17.09
CA ASN A 30 -6.17 8.13 17.93
C ASN A 30 -7.08 9.38 17.70
N ASN A 31 -6.96 10.06 16.55
CA ASN A 31 -7.71 11.26 16.19
C ASN A 31 -8.60 10.99 14.96
N ALA A 32 -9.91 11.27 15.08
CA ALA A 32 -10.90 10.97 14.04
C ALA A 32 -10.84 11.97 12.89
N TRP A 33 -10.56 13.24 13.18
CA TRP A 33 -10.41 14.29 12.17
C TRP A 33 -9.16 14.07 11.34
N ALA A 34 -8.03 13.79 11.99
CA ALA A 34 -6.80 13.44 11.28
C ALA A 34 -7.02 12.23 10.35
N ALA A 35 -7.69 11.20 10.84
CA ALA A 35 -8.05 10.03 10.04
C ALA A 35 -8.96 10.35 8.85
N LEU A 36 -9.99 11.20 9.06
CA LEU A 36 -10.92 11.60 8.00
C LEU A 36 -10.20 12.38 6.90
N PHE A 37 -9.38 13.37 7.28
CA PHE A 37 -8.62 14.17 6.33
C PHE A 37 -7.58 13.35 5.56
N SER A 38 -6.84 12.47 6.24
CA SER A 38 -5.91 11.55 5.55
C SER A 38 -6.64 10.60 4.60
N GLY A 39 -7.78 10.05 5.02
CA GLY A 39 -8.61 9.18 4.19
C GLY A 39 -9.12 9.89 2.92
N ALA A 40 -9.66 11.10 3.07
CA ALA A 40 -10.11 11.92 1.95
C ALA A 40 -8.94 12.31 1.03
N THR A 41 -7.81 12.73 1.60
CA THR A 41 -6.61 13.13 0.84
C THR A 41 -6.10 11.98 -0.02
N PHE A 42 -6.05 10.76 0.53
CA PHE A 42 -5.62 9.59 -0.22
C PHE A 42 -6.62 9.22 -1.32
N ALA A 43 -7.91 9.10 -0.97
CA ALA A 43 -8.99 8.74 -1.89
C ALA A 43 -9.08 9.68 -3.11
N PHE A 44 -8.89 10.99 -2.88
CA PHE A 44 -8.95 12.02 -3.90
C PHE A 44 -7.58 12.54 -4.36
N SER A 45 -6.52 11.76 -4.12
CA SER A 45 -5.19 12.06 -4.66
C SER A 45 -5.16 11.87 -6.17
N GLY A 46 -4.32 12.64 -6.85
CA GLY A 46 -4.10 12.53 -8.30
C GLY A 46 -3.64 11.13 -8.72
N TYR A 47 -2.99 10.38 -7.83
CA TYR A 47 -2.69 8.98 -8.07
C TYR A 47 -3.97 8.16 -8.26
N LEU A 48 -4.95 8.24 -7.35
CA LEU A 48 -6.17 7.42 -7.45
C LEU A 48 -7.22 7.99 -8.41
N THR A 49 -7.25 9.30 -8.62
CA THR A 49 -8.26 9.96 -9.48
C THR A 49 -7.77 10.20 -10.90
N GLY A 50 -6.47 10.07 -11.17
CA GLY A 50 -5.87 10.31 -12.48
C GLY A 50 -6.03 9.11 -13.43
N TYR A 51 -4.94 8.39 -13.66
CA TYR A 51 -4.88 7.30 -14.63
C TYR A 51 -5.48 5.95 -14.15
N PRO A 52 -5.41 5.55 -12.86
CA PRO A 52 -5.91 4.24 -12.41
C PRO A 52 -7.39 3.93 -12.64
N PRO A 53 -8.34 4.88 -12.68
CA PRO A 53 -9.70 4.60 -13.13
C PRO A 53 -9.78 4.09 -14.59
N LEU A 54 -8.78 4.41 -15.42
CA LEU A 54 -8.62 3.91 -16.79
C LEU A 54 -7.86 2.57 -16.83
N GLN A 55 -7.13 2.23 -15.77
CA GLN A 55 -6.44 0.94 -15.57
C GLN A 55 -6.86 0.30 -14.26
N LEU A 56 -8.04 -0.32 -14.27
CA LEU A 56 -8.70 -0.80 -13.06
C LEU A 56 -7.85 -1.77 -12.23
N ALA A 57 -6.94 -2.53 -12.86
CA ALA A 57 -5.97 -3.39 -12.17
C ALA A 57 -5.05 -2.61 -11.22
N VAL A 58 -4.56 -1.43 -11.64
CA VAL A 58 -3.71 -0.56 -10.81
C VAL A 58 -4.50 -0.09 -9.59
N LEU A 59 -5.73 0.38 -9.78
CA LEU A 59 -6.61 0.83 -8.71
C LEU A 59 -6.88 -0.32 -7.73
N ARG A 60 -7.34 -1.47 -8.24
CA ARG A 60 -7.64 -2.68 -7.46
C ARG A 60 -6.47 -3.16 -6.61
N THR A 61 -5.24 -3.08 -7.12
CA THR A 61 -4.05 -3.44 -6.34
C THR A 61 -3.69 -2.38 -5.30
N ALA A 62 -3.67 -1.10 -5.69
CA ALA A 62 -3.18 -0.01 -4.83
C ALA A 62 -4.01 0.20 -3.57
N ILE A 63 -5.33 -0.02 -3.63
CA ILE A 63 -6.23 0.25 -2.51
C ILE A 63 -5.93 -0.57 -1.26
N TRP A 64 -5.27 -1.72 -1.40
CA TRP A 64 -4.99 -2.62 -0.27
C TRP A 64 -3.85 -2.13 0.62
N LEU A 65 -2.99 -1.24 0.12
CA LEU A 65 -1.80 -0.80 0.84
C LEU A 65 -2.10 -0.29 2.27
N PRO A 66 -3.04 0.64 2.51
CA PRO A 66 -3.28 1.15 3.87
C PRO A 66 -3.78 0.07 4.82
N LEU A 67 -4.60 -0.86 4.32
CA LEU A 67 -5.09 -1.99 5.11
C LEU A 67 -3.95 -2.94 5.49
N LEU A 68 -3.04 -3.23 4.55
CA LEU A 68 -1.87 -4.08 4.80
C LEU A 68 -0.95 -3.48 5.87
N LEU A 69 -0.71 -2.17 5.82
CA LEU A 69 0.09 -1.47 6.84
C LEU A 69 -0.58 -1.52 8.22
N LEU A 70 -1.93 -1.40 8.28
CA LEU A 70 -2.70 -1.52 9.51
C LEU A 70 -2.65 -2.95 10.08
N LEU A 71 -2.81 -3.96 9.23
CA LEU A 71 -2.76 -5.37 9.63
C LEU A 71 -1.35 -5.73 10.13
N ALA A 72 -0.30 -5.28 9.45
CA ALA A 72 1.08 -5.43 9.89
C ALA A 72 1.35 -4.75 11.23
N LEU A 73 0.83 -3.53 11.42
CA LEU A 73 0.94 -2.81 12.70
C LEU A 73 0.34 -3.63 13.84
N ASN A 74 -0.88 -4.14 13.68
CA ASN A 74 -1.55 -4.93 14.69
C ASN A 74 -0.88 -6.30 14.90
N ALA A 75 -0.36 -6.93 13.84
CA ALA A 75 0.33 -8.22 13.90
C ALA A 75 1.66 -8.15 14.68
N VAL A 76 2.37 -7.03 14.58
CA VAL A 76 3.61 -6.79 15.34
C VAL A 76 3.33 -6.38 16.79
N GLN A 77 2.26 -5.61 17.04
CA GLN A 77 1.93 -5.11 18.37
C GLN A 77 1.15 -6.09 19.25
N SER A 78 0.40 -7.01 18.65
CA SER A 78 -0.44 -7.97 19.38
C SER A 78 -0.04 -9.40 19.05
N PRO A 79 0.19 -10.27 20.06
CA PRO A 79 0.42 -11.68 19.82
C PRO A 79 -0.87 -12.31 19.29
N GLY A 80 -0.91 -12.65 18.01
CA GLY A 80 -2.08 -13.29 17.39
C GLY A 80 -1.88 -13.61 15.91
N TRP A 81 -2.11 -14.87 15.56
CA TRP A 81 -2.03 -15.37 14.18
C TRP A 81 -3.09 -14.76 13.25
N ARG A 82 -4.22 -14.31 13.79
CA ARG A 82 -5.34 -13.72 13.03
C ARG A 82 -4.92 -12.53 12.16
N TRP A 83 -4.04 -11.66 12.69
CA TRP A 83 -3.56 -10.50 11.95
C TRP A 83 -2.62 -10.88 10.81
N TRP A 84 -1.78 -11.89 11.01
CA TRP A 84 -0.91 -12.45 9.97
C TRP A 84 -1.71 -13.15 8.87
N ILE A 85 -2.78 -13.89 9.22
CA ILE A 85 -3.70 -14.43 8.22
C ILE A 85 -4.40 -13.31 7.46
N GLY A 86 -4.93 -12.30 8.16
CA GLY A 86 -5.55 -11.14 7.51
C GLY A 86 -4.60 -10.44 6.55
N LEU A 87 -3.32 -10.29 6.93
CA LEU A 87 -2.27 -9.74 6.08
C LEU A 87 -2.05 -10.61 4.82
N GLY A 88 -1.97 -11.93 4.99
CA GLY A 88 -1.86 -12.87 3.86
C GLY A 88 -3.06 -12.84 2.91
N VAL A 89 -4.28 -12.73 3.45
CA VAL A 89 -5.51 -12.56 2.63
C VAL A 89 -5.47 -11.24 1.87
N GLY A 90 -5.11 -10.13 2.54
CA GLY A 90 -5.00 -8.83 1.87
C GLY A 90 -3.94 -8.83 0.75
N LEU A 91 -2.80 -9.49 0.98
CA LEU A 91 -1.76 -9.66 -0.03
C LEU A 91 -2.25 -10.51 -1.20
N ALA A 92 -3.01 -11.58 -0.93
CA ALA A 92 -3.61 -12.40 -1.99
C ALA A 92 -4.55 -11.56 -2.86
N MET A 93 -5.42 -10.75 -2.25
CA MET A 93 -6.33 -9.86 -2.99
C MET A 93 -5.58 -8.82 -3.83
N ALA A 94 -4.51 -8.23 -3.29
CA ALA A 94 -3.68 -7.28 -4.03
C ALA A 94 -2.95 -7.93 -5.22
N LEU A 95 -2.50 -9.18 -5.08
CA LEU A 95 -1.85 -9.95 -6.14
C LEU A 95 -2.85 -10.40 -7.22
N LEU A 96 -4.04 -10.85 -6.79
CA LEU A 96 -5.12 -11.28 -7.67
C LEU A 96 -5.69 -10.14 -8.53
N ALA A 97 -5.50 -8.89 -8.11
CA ALA A 97 -5.87 -7.72 -8.89
C ALA A 97 -5.06 -7.56 -10.20
N GLY A 98 -3.92 -8.27 -10.34
CA GLY A 98 -3.28 -8.50 -11.64
C GLY A 98 -2.30 -7.43 -12.12
N GLN A 99 -1.84 -6.53 -11.23
CA GLN A 99 -0.83 -5.51 -11.56
C GLN A 99 0.52 -5.78 -10.84
N PRO A 100 1.48 -6.49 -11.46
CA PRO A 100 2.73 -6.90 -10.81
C PRO A 100 3.58 -5.73 -10.30
N GLN A 101 3.66 -4.65 -11.08
CA GLN A 101 4.45 -3.47 -10.72
C GLN A 101 3.92 -2.83 -9.43
N THR A 102 2.62 -2.54 -9.35
CA THR A 102 2.02 -1.95 -8.14
C THR A 102 2.12 -2.89 -6.95
N PHE A 103 1.92 -4.20 -7.15
CA PHE A 103 2.07 -5.19 -6.09
C PHE A 103 3.50 -5.23 -5.52
N LEU A 104 4.51 -5.12 -6.37
CA LEU A 104 5.92 -5.04 -5.95
C LEU A 104 6.20 -3.78 -5.10
N HIS A 105 5.63 -2.62 -5.45
CA HIS A 105 5.74 -1.40 -4.63
C HIS A 105 5.06 -1.55 -3.27
N ILE A 106 3.91 -2.25 -3.21
CA ILE A 106 3.27 -2.61 -1.95
C ILE A 106 4.20 -3.50 -1.11
N GLY A 107 4.82 -4.51 -1.73
CA GLY A 107 5.77 -5.39 -1.06
C GLY A 107 6.96 -4.63 -0.46
N TYR A 108 7.58 -3.71 -1.22
CA TYR A 108 8.67 -2.88 -0.73
C TYR A 108 8.24 -1.98 0.43
N THR A 109 7.08 -1.33 0.30
CA THR A 109 6.53 -0.45 1.35
C THR A 109 6.23 -1.25 2.62
N LEU A 110 5.62 -2.43 2.49
CA LEU A 110 5.30 -3.31 3.61
C LEU A 110 6.56 -3.84 4.30
N ALA A 111 7.59 -4.22 3.54
CA ALA A 111 8.87 -4.66 4.10
C ALA A 111 9.57 -3.52 4.87
N ALA A 112 9.62 -2.32 4.28
CA ALA A 112 10.16 -1.13 4.95
C ALA A 112 9.37 -0.79 6.22
N TRP A 113 8.04 -0.91 6.18
CA TRP A 113 7.17 -0.68 7.33
C TRP A 113 7.39 -1.71 8.45
N LEU A 114 7.48 -3.00 8.13
CA LEU A 114 7.78 -4.05 9.11
C LEU A 114 9.16 -3.86 9.74
N LEU A 115 10.16 -3.46 8.96
CA LEU A 115 11.49 -3.12 9.46
C LEU A 115 11.44 -1.91 10.40
N PHE A 116 10.75 -0.84 10.00
CA PHE A 116 10.54 0.35 10.82
C PHE A 116 9.88 0.00 12.16
N LEU A 117 8.79 -0.79 12.13
CA LEU A 117 8.08 -1.24 13.32
C LEU A 117 8.98 -2.09 14.21
N TRP A 118 9.77 -3.00 13.65
CA TRP A 118 10.71 -3.82 14.39
C TRP A 118 11.81 -2.98 15.07
N LEU A 119 12.32 -1.93 14.42
CA LEU A 119 13.31 -1.02 15.00
C LEU A 119 12.74 -0.14 16.11
N HIS A 120 11.59 0.51 15.91
CA HIS A 120 11.05 1.53 16.84
C HIS A 120 10.55 0.97 18.17
N THR A 121 10.14 -0.28 18.15
CA THR A 121 9.58 -0.96 19.31
C THR A 121 10.64 -1.63 20.16
N ARG A 122 11.92 -1.63 19.74
CA ARG A 122 13.07 -1.91 20.61
C ARG A 122 13.29 -0.80 21.64
N THR A 123 12.91 0.43 21.31
CA THR A 123 13.31 1.61 22.07
C THR A 123 12.44 1.87 23.31
N GLY A 124 11.18 1.40 23.34
CA GLY A 124 10.19 1.80 24.35
C GLY A 124 9.76 0.74 25.37
N ARG A 125 10.16 -0.53 25.23
CA ARG A 125 9.70 -1.63 26.12
C ARG A 125 10.79 -2.60 26.59
N ASP A 126 11.93 -2.64 25.90
CA ASP A 126 13.03 -3.58 26.17
C ASP A 126 14.14 -3.00 27.08
N GLN A 127 13.99 -1.78 27.62
CA GLN A 127 14.98 -1.27 28.58
C GLN A 127 14.94 -2.01 29.94
N THR A 128 13.94 -2.86 30.18
CA THR A 128 13.75 -3.58 31.45
C THR A 128 13.79 -5.11 31.33
N ALA A 129 13.99 -5.71 30.15
CA ALA A 129 13.91 -7.17 29.98
C ALA A 129 15.05 -7.77 29.14
N ASP A 130 15.55 -8.91 29.61
CA ASP A 130 16.56 -9.83 29.04
C ASP A 130 16.90 -9.68 27.56
N GLY A 131 18.20 -9.86 27.23
CA GLY A 131 18.73 -9.88 25.86
C GLY A 131 18.07 -10.89 24.90
N ASN A 132 17.22 -11.79 25.38
CA ASN A 132 16.40 -12.72 24.59
C ASN A 132 15.08 -12.11 24.05
N ALA A 133 14.64 -10.95 24.52
CA ALA A 133 13.40 -10.33 24.04
C ALA A 133 13.47 -9.97 22.54
N GLY A 134 14.65 -9.51 22.08
CA GLY A 134 14.89 -9.18 20.67
C GLY A 134 14.83 -10.39 19.74
N SER A 135 15.32 -11.57 20.18
CA SER A 135 15.31 -12.80 19.39
C SER A 135 13.92 -13.42 19.31
N ALA A 136 13.20 -13.51 20.44
CA ALA A 136 11.82 -14.01 20.47
C ALA A 136 10.89 -13.18 19.58
N ARG A 137 11.09 -11.86 19.55
CA ARG A 137 10.35 -10.96 18.67
C ARG A 137 10.67 -11.16 17.19
N PHE A 138 11.95 -11.27 16.84
CA PHE A 138 12.35 -11.56 15.47
C PHE A 138 11.68 -12.85 14.99
N VAL A 139 11.69 -13.90 15.82
CA VAL A 139 11.00 -15.16 15.53
C VAL A 139 9.50 -14.93 15.34
N HIS A 140 8.82 -14.17 16.19
CA HIS A 140 7.39 -13.85 16.02
C HIS A 140 7.09 -13.18 14.67
N VAL A 141 7.87 -12.16 14.31
CA VAL A 141 7.68 -11.44 13.04
C VAL A 141 8.02 -12.34 11.84
N ALA A 142 9.10 -13.12 11.92
CA ALA A 142 9.52 -14.02 10.85
C ALA A 142 8.50 -15.15 10.61
N VAL A 143 8.05 -15.82 11.68
CA VAL A 143 7.03 -16.87 11.61
C VAL A 143 5.69 -16.31 11.13
N GLY A 144 5.31 -15.14 11.62
CA GLY A 144 4.10 -14.45 11.18
C GLY A 144 4.14 -14.04 9.71
N ALA A 145 5.27 -13.49 9.24
CA ALA A 145 5.47 -13.15 7.84
C ALA A 145 5.46 -14.40 6.93
N MET A 146 6.06 -15.50 7.40
CA MET A 146 6.00 -16.80 6.71
C MET A 146 4.55 -17.29 6.60
N LEU A 147 3.76 -17.18 7.68
CA LEU A 147 2.33 -17.54 7.65
C LEU A 147 1.55 -16.68 6.65
N ALA A 148 1.76 -15.36 6.65
CA ALA A 148 1.13 -14.45 5.68
C ALA A 148 1.50 -14.82 4.23
N LEU A 149 2.77 -15.18 3.99
CA LEU A 149 3.25 -15.61 2.68
C LEU A 149 2.58 -16.92 2.23
N VAL A 150 2.49 -17.92 3.11
CA VAL A 150 1.83 -19.20 2.82
C VAL A 150 0.35 -18.98 2.49
N VAL A 151 -0.35 -18.16 3.28
CA VAL A 151 -1.76 -17.81 3.01
C VAL A 151 -1.89 -17.10 1.66
N MET A 152 -1.03 -16.12 1.38
CA MET A 152 -1.03 -15.39 0.12
C MET A 152 -0.83 -16.32 -1.07
N LEU A 153 0.21 -17.16 -1.04
CA LEU A 153 0.51 -18.10 -2.11
C LEU A 153 -0.58 -19.16 -2.28
N GLY A 154 -1.13 -19.68 -1.18
CA GLY A 154 -2.23 -20.65 -1.21
C GLY A 154 -3.49 -20.09 -1.87
N LEU A 155 -3.90 -18.88 -1.50
CA LEU A 155 -5.09 -18.23 -2.06
C LEU A 155 -4.91 -17.74 -3.50
N SER A 156 -3.69 -17.42 -3.91
CA SER A 156 -3.38 -16.94 -5.27
C SER A 156 -2.84 -18.03 -6.20
N ALA A 157 -2.73 -19.27 -5.74
CA ALA A 157 -2.06 -20.37 -6.45
C ALA A 157 -2.56 -20.56 -7.88
N ALA A 158 -3.89 -20.49 -8.09
CA ALA A 158 -4.51 -20.67 -9.39
C ALA A 158 -4.08 -19.62 -10.43
N GLN A 159 -3.69 -18.41 -9.99
CA GLN A 159 -3.27 -17.32 -10.88
C GLN A 159 -1.76 -17.30 -11.13
N LEU A 160 -0.94 -17.88 -10.24
CA LEU A 160 0.52 -17.74 -10.31
C LEU A 160 1.11 -18.32 -11.60
N LEU A 161 0.72 -19.54 -11.97
CA LEU A 161 1.23 -20.19 -13.18
C LEU A 161 0.83 -19.43 -14.47
N PRO A 162 -0.46 -19.10 -14.71
CA PRO A 162 -0.84 -18.27 -15.86
C PRO A 162 -0.15 -16.90 -15.88
N SER A 163 0.04 -16.27 -14.71
CA SER A 163 0.72 -14.97 -14.62
C SER A 163 2.19 -15.05 -15.06
N LEU A 164 2.88 -16.14 -14.68
CA LEU A 164 4.27 -16.37 -15.07
C LEU A 164 4.39 -16.65 -16.57
N GLU A 165 3.50 -17.47 -17.12
CA GLU A 165 3.45 -17.76 -18.56
C GLU A 165 3.16 -16.47 -19.35
N PHE A 166 2.12 -15.72 -18.97
CA PHE A 166 1.78 -14.46 -19.60
C PHE A 166 2.94 -13.45 -19.54
N SER A 167 3.62 -13.34 -18.41
CA SER A 167 4.74 -12.40 -18.25
C SER A 167 5.87 -12.71 -19.23
N ARG A 168 6.17 -13.99 -19.47
CA ARG A 168 7.21 -14.44 -20.42
C ARG A 168 6.83 -14.24 -21.88
N LEU A 169 5.55 -14.39 -22.21
CA LEU A 169 5.02 -14.20 -23.56
C LEU A 169 4.68 -12.74 -23.88
N SER A 170 4.71 -11.87 -22.87
CA SER A 170 4.37 -10.46 -23.05
C SER A 170 5.45 -9.69 -23.80
N VAL A 171 5.03 -8.59 -24.45
CA VAL A 171 5.95 -7.63 -25.09
C VAL A 171 6.99 -7.10 -24.10
N ARG A 172 6.65 -7.01 -22.80
CA ARG A 172 7.56 -6.54 -21.75
C ARG A 172 8.71 -7.48 -21.44
N ALA A 173 8.65 -8.76 -21.84
CA ALA A 173 9.75 -9.70 -21.63
C ALA A 173 11.00 -9.34 -22.45
N ASN A 174 10.83 -8.62 -23.56
CA ASN A 174 11.91 -8.28 -24.50
C ASN A 174 12.33 -6.80 -24.46
N VAL A 175 11.93 -6.06 -23.42
CA VAL A 175 12.23 -4.63 -23.29
C VAL A 175 13.56 -4.44 -22.55
N SER A 176 14.42 -3.54 -23.05
CA SER A 176 15.71 -3.24 -22.42
C SER A 176 15.55 -2.51 -21.07
N TYR A 177 16.53 -2.67 -20.18
CA TYR A 177 16.55 -1.98 -18.89
C TYR A 177 16.47 -0.45 -19.04
N ASP A 178 17.18 0.12 -20.02
CA ASP A 178 17.20 1.57 -20.28
C ASP A 178 15.81 2.15 -20.57
N PHE A 179 14.91 1.34 -21.15
CA PHE A 179 13.54 1.77 -21.41
C PHE A 179 12.67 1.77 -20.14
N VAL A 180 12.93 0.87 -19.18
CA VAL A 180 12.10 0.70 -17.97
C VAL A 180 12.68 1.33 -16.71
N SER A 181 13.95 1.76 -16.74
CA SER A 181 14.66 2.37 -15.60
C SER A 181 14.27 3.83 -15.36
N GLY A 182 13.60 4.47 -16.34
CA GLY A 182 13.12 5.84 -16.22
C GLY A 182 12.02 5.99 -15.16
N GLY A 183 12.22 6.93 -14.24
CA GLY A 183 11.19 7.40 -13.31
C GLY A 183 10.51 8.68 -13.78
N PHE A 184 9.77 9.32 -12.89
CA PHE A 184 9.23 10.66 -13.14
C PHE A 184 10.39 11.66 -13.34
N PRO A 185 10.33 12.51 -14.37
CA PRO A 185 11.24 13.66 -14.49
C PRO A 185 11.16 14.54 -13.23
N LEU A 186 12.27 15.11 -12.78
CA LEU A 186 12.29 15.98 -11.59
C LEU A 186 11.35 17.20 -11.70
N ARG A 187 11.11 17.68 -12.92
CA ARG A 187 10.12 18.74 -13.18
C ARG A 187 8.69 18.35 -12.81
N ASP A 188 8.36 17.06 -12.84
CA ASP A 188 7.02 16.57 -12.54
C ASP A 188 6.70 16.69 -11.04
N THR A 189 7.70 16.91 -10.17
CA THR A 189 7.49 17.21 -8.74
C THR A 189 6.61 18.44 -8.55
N TRP A 190 6.56 19.37 -9.53
CA TRP A 190 5.64 20.52 -9.49
C TRP A 190 4.15 20.11 -9.47
N GLN A 191 3.83 18.90 -9.93
CA GLN A 191 2.47 18.35 -9.89
C GLN A 191 1.97 18.09 -8.47
N LEU A 192 2.85 18.06 -7.46
CA LEU A 192 2.42 18.00 -6.05
C LEU A 192 1.54 19.20 -5.67
N LEU A 193 1.83 20.37 -6.25
CA LEU A 193 1.18 21.64 -5.94
C LEU A 193 0.07 21.98 -6.93
N LEU A 194 0.32 21.77 -8.22
CA LEU A 194 -0.54 22.23 -9.30
C LEU A 194 -0.90 21.08 -10.24
N PRO A 195 -2.18 20.64 -10.28
CA PRO A 195 -2.61 19.61 -11.20
C PRO A 195 -2.72 20.17 -12.62
N GLY A 196 -2.59 19.29 -13.61
CA GLY A 196 -2.67 19.60 -15.04
C GLY A 196 -1.39 20.17 -15.65
N ILE A 197 -0.30 20.29 -14.88
CA ILE A 197 0.99 20.80 -15.37
C ILE A 197 1.89 19.64 -15.82
N PHE A 198 2.46 19.76 -17.02
CA PHE A 198 3.33 18.78 -17.70
C PHE A 198 2.67 17.45 -18.10
N THR A 199 1.75 16.92 -17.28
CA THR A 199 1.03 15.67 -17.58
C THR A 199 -0.46 15.82 -17.31
N GLN A 200 -1.27 15.19 -18.17
CA GLN A 200 -2.73 15.23 -18.10
C GLN A 200 -3.27 14.66 -16.78
N TYR A 201 -2.67 13.58 -16.28
CA TYR A 201 -3.21 12.83 -15.15
C TYR A 201 -2.66 13.25 -13.79
N SER A 202 -1.57 14.03 -13.74
CA SER A 202 -0.97 14.57 -12.51
C SER A 202 -0.93 13.58 -11.34
N PRO A 203 -0.31 12.40 -11.52
CA PRO A 203 -0.36 11.30 -10.54
C PRO A 203 0.30 11.65 -9.20
N LEU A 204 1.16 12.67 -9.16
CA LEU A 204 1.84 13.11 -7.94
C LEU A 204 1.01 14.12 -7.12
N TYR A 205 -0.14 14.56 -7.61
CA TYR A 205 -0.93 15.58 -6.92
C TYR A 205 -1.56 15.02 -5.63
N VAL A 206 -1.27 15.67 -4.49
CA VAL A 206 -1.83 15.30 -3.17
C VAL A 206 -2.86 16.33 -2.69
N GLY A 207 -2.92 17.48 -3.35
CA GLY A 207 -3.81 18.59 -2.98
C GLY A 207 -3.15 19.60 -2.06
N VAL A 208 -3.34 20.90 -2.36
CA VAL A 208 -2.86 22.01 -1.52
C VAL A 208 -3.38 21.91 -0.09
N ILE A 209 -4.60 21.39 0.09
CA ILE A 209 -5.21 21.16 1.41
C ILE A 209 -4.45 20.06 2.17
N GLY A 210 -4.10 18.95 1.52
CA GLY A 210 -3.32 17.87 2.16
C GLY A 210 -1.94 18.35 2.59
N LEU A 211 -1.28 19.15 1.75
CA LEU A 211 0.01 19.77 2.08
C LEU A 211 -0.10 20.82 3.18
N GLY A 212 -1.14 21.66 3.15
CA GLY A 212 -1.41 22.65 4.20
C GLY A 212 -1.65 21.99 5.56
N LEU A 213 -2.43 20.90 5.60
CA LEU A 213 -2.64 20.13 6.82
C LEU A 213 -1.35 19.49 7.34
N ALA A 214 -0.48 19.01 6.45
CA ALA A 214 0.83 18.48 6.84
C ALA A 214 1.73 19.58 7.44
N VAL A 215 1.72 20.79 6.88
CA VAL A 215 2.46 21.95 7.43
C VAL A 215 1.91 22.34 8.79
N CYS A 216 0.59 22.47 8.94
CA CYS A 216 -0.02 22.77 10.25
C CYS A 216 0.31 21.71 11.30
N ALA A 217 0.42 20.43 10.90
CA ALA A 217 0.81 19.34 11.80
C ALA A 217 2.28 19.44 12.26
N LEU A 218 3.15 20.09 11.48
CA LEU A 218 4.55 20.34 11.83
C LEU A 218 4.73 21.55 12.78
N GLY A 219 3.66 22.29 13.07
CA GLY A 219 3.68 23.39 14.04
C GLY A 219 4.41 24.65 13.58
N VAL A 220 4.56 24.85 12.27
CA VAL A 220 5.00 26.11 11.65
C VAL A 220 3.78 26.98 11.39
#